data_AF-A0A932YLT8-F1
#
_entry.id   AF-A0A932YLT8-F1
#
_cell.length_a   1.000
_cell.length_b   1.000
_cell.length_c   1.000
_cell.angle_alpha   90.00
_cell.angle_beta   90.00
_cell.angle_gamma   90.00
#
_symmetry.space_group_name_H-M   'P 1'
#
loop_
_entity.id
_entity.type
_entity.pdbx_description
1 polymer ?
#
loop_
_entity_poly.entity_id
_entity_poly.type
_entity_poly.pdbx_seq_one_letter_code
_entity_poly.pdbx_strand_id
1 'polypeptide(L)' 'MNLWHDIPLGEKAPEEFNVVVEIPRGSHNKYEIDKESGLIKLDRVNYSA' A
#
# COMPACT_ATOMS: atom_id res chain seq x y z
N MET A 1 -4.38 -0.28 14.07
CA MET A 1 -3.59 0.59 13.18
C MET A 1 -4.08 0.34 11.77
N ASN A 2 -4.73 1.33 11.17
CA ASN A 2 -5.17 1.33 9.79
C ASN A 2 -4.10 2.04 8.95
N LEU A 3 -3.46 1.31 8.02
CA LEU A 3 -2.33 1.82 7.24
C LEU A 3 -2.69 3.00 6.32
N TRP A 4 -3.97 3.21 6.03
CA TRP A 4 -4.44 4.33 5.22
C TRP A 4 -4.70 5.59 6.06
N HIS A 5 -5.37 5.46 7.21
CA HIS A 5 -5.84 6.62 7.96
C HIS A 5 -4.93 7.04 9.13
N ASP A 6 -4.14 6.12 9.67
CA ASP A 6 -3.35 6.40 10.88
C ASP A 6 -1.93 6.91 10.57
N ILE A 7 -1.50 6.85 9.31
CA ILE A 7 -0.17 7.31 8.88
C ILE A 7 -0.27 8.76 8.37
N PRO A 8 0.44 9.72 8.98
CA PRO A 8 0.43 11.09 8.50
C PRO A 8 1.13 11.19 7.14
N LEU A 9 0.72 12.14 6.31
CA LEU A 9 1.33 12.37 5.00
C LEU A 9 2.85 12.65 5.10
N GLY A 10 3.29 13.33 6.15
CA GLY A 10 4.68 13.73 6.36
C GLY A 10 4.79 15.25 6.55
N GLU A 11 5.72 15.69 7.39
CA GLU A 11 5.83 17.11 7.79
C GLU A 11 6.33 18.03 6.68
N LYS A 12 7.04 17.48 5.69
CA LYS A 12 7.63 18.20 4.55
C LYS A 12 6.89 17.95 3.24
N ALA A 13 5.61 17.59 3.31
CA ALA A 13 4.82 17.42 2.09
C ALA A 13 4.60 18.81 1.44
N PRO A 14 4.73 18.93 0.11
CA PRO A 14 4.83 17.85 -0.88
C PRO A 14 6.25 17.38 -1.25
N GLU A 15 7.31 18.02 -0.74
CA GLU A 15 8.70 17.72 -1.11
C GLU A 15 9.15 16.32 -0.65
N GLU A 16 8.75 15.90 0.55
CA GLU A 16 8.98 14.56 1.10
C GLU A 16 7.72 14.08 1.84
N PHE A 17 7.26 12.86 1.56
CA PHE A 17 6.07 12.28 2.18
C PHE A 17 6.20 10.77 2.41
N ASN A 18 5.43 10.27 3.37
CA ASN A 18 5.34 8.85 3.70
C ASN A 18 4.60 8.11 2.59
N VAL A 19 5.10 6.92 2.24
CA VAL A 19 4.48 6.04 1.24
C VAL A 19 4.32 4.65 1.82
N VAL A 20 3.11 4.11 1.72
CA VAL A 20 2.84 2.70 2.04
C VAL A 20 3.00 1.89 0.76
N VAL A 21 4.02 1.04 0.72
CA VAL A 21 4.28 0.18 -0.44
C VAL A 21 3.40 -1.06 -0.35
N GLU A 22 2.40 -1.16 -1.23
CA GLU A 22 1.51 -2.33 -1.29
C GLU A 22 2.15 -3.51 -2.04
N ILE A 23 2.91 -3.22 -3.10
CA ILE A 23 3.48 -4.23 -4.00
C ILE A 23 5.00 -4.03 -4.09
N PRO A 24 5.80 -4.92 -3.48
CA PRO A 24 7.26 -4.88 -3.63
C PRO A 24 7.69 -5.09 -5.09
N ARG A 25 8.80 -4.47 -5.47
CA ARG A 25 9.40 -4.66 -6.80
C ARG A 25 9.63 -6.15 -7.07
N GLY A 26 9.13 -6.65 -8.19
CA GLY A 26 9.27 -8.06 -8.61
C GLY A 26 8.17 -8.99 -8.09
N SER A 27 7.20 -8.49 -7.31
CA SER A 27 6.02 -9.29 -6.95
C SER A 27 5.09 -9.50 -8.15
N HIS A 28 4.70 -10.75 -8.39
CA HIS A 28 3.61 -11.10 -9.33
C HIS A 28 2.23 -11.00 -8.67
N ASN A 29 2.19 -10.85 -7.35
CA ASN A 29 0.96 -10.68 -6.59
C ASN A 29 0.63 -9.19 -6.51
N LYS A 30 -0.59 -8.85 -6.94
CA LYS A 30 -1.16 -7.52 -6.78
C LYS A 30 -1.88 -7.48 -5.44
N TYR A 31 -1.20 -6.92 -4.47
CA TYR A 31 -1.75 -6.61 -3.15
C TYR A 31 -2.36 -5.21 -3.13
N GLU A 32 -3.30 -4.98 -2.23
CA GLU A 32 -3.86 -3.67 -1.90
C GLU A 32 -4.18 -3.58 -0.40
N ILE A 33 -4.30 -2.36 0.12
CA ILE A 33 -4.94 -2.13 1.41
C ILE A 33 -6.44 -2.36 1.28
N ASP A 34 -6.96 -3.28 2.08
CA ASP A 34 -8.39 -3.46 2.26
C ASP A 34 -8.96 -2.29 3.08
N LYS A 35 -9.87 -1.53 2.48
CA LYS A 35 -10.34 -0.25 3.03
C LYS A 35 -11.12 -0.39 4.34
N GLU A 36 -11.76 -1.54 4.56
CA GLU A 36 -12.56 -1.81 5.75
C GLU A 36 -11.66 -2.17 6.94
N SER A 37 -10.73 -3.10 6.72
CA SER A 37 -9.86 -3.61 7.79
C SER A 37 -8.56 -2.82 7.97
N GLY A 38 -8.10 -2.09 6.95
CA GLY A 38 -6.79 -1.42 6.92
C GLY A 38 -5.60 -2.38 6.78
N LEU A 39 -5.87 -3.67 6.50
CA LEU A 39 -4.85 -4.71 6.32
C LEU A 39 -4.45 -4.87 4.84
N ILE A 40 -3.30 -5.46 4.59
CA ILE A 40 -2.88 -5.84 3.23
C ILE A 40 -3.64 -7.11 2.82
N LYS A 41 -4.28 -7.04 1.66
CA LYS A 41 -5.06 -8.11 1.05
C LYS A 41 -4.52 -8.43 -0.34
N LEU A 42 -4.50 -9.70 -0.70
CA LEU A 42 -4.27 -10.12 -2.08
C LEU A 42 -5.53 -9.79 -2.90
N ASP A 43 -5.45 -8.85 -3.84
CA ASP A 43 -6.53 -8.62 -4.80
C ASP A 43 -6.51 -9.69 -5.88
N ARG A 44 -5.35 -9.92 -6.51
CA ARG A 44 -5.18 -10.96 -7.52
C ARG A 44 -3.72 -11.35 -7.74
N VAL A 45 -3.53 -12.47 -8.42
CA VAL A 45 -2.25 -12.88 -9.02
C VAL A 45 -2.23 -12.39 -10.46
N ASN A 46 -1.12 -11.79 -10.90
CA ASN A 46 -0.96 -11.39 -12.30
C ASN A 46 -0.98 -12.64 -13.20
N TYR A 47 -1.70 -12.55 -14.33
CA TYR A 47 -1.88 -13.67 -15.26
C TYR A 47 -0.68 -13.93 -16.18
N SER A 48 0.29 -13.03 -16.19
CA SER A 48 1.50 -13.09 -17.02
C SER A 48 2.75 -12.92 -16.17
N ALA A 49 3.82 -13.56 -16.60
CA ALA A 49 5.16 -13.41 -16.03
C ALA A 49 5.84 -12.14 -16.52
#